data_AF-A0A1F8H680-F1
#
_entry.id   AF-A0A1F8H680-F1
#
_cell.length_a   1.000
_cell.length_b   1.000
_cell.length_c   1.000
_cell.angle_alpha   90.00
_cell.angle_beta   90.00
_cell.angle_gamma   90.00
#
_symmetry.space_group_name_H-M   'P 1'
#
loop_
_entity.id
_entity.type
_entity.pdbx_description
1 polymer ?
#
loop_
_entity_poly.entity_id
_entity_poly.type
_entity_poly.pdbx_seq_one_letter_code
_entity_poly.pdbx_strand_id
1 'polypeptide(L)' 'MKKNELQNKGRNELLSLLDELRGKLLQLDFERTEKRIKDSSQVKKTKQEIARALTAIKSAK' A
#
# COMPACT_ATOMS: atom_id res chain seq x y z
N MET A 1 7.22 0.46 4.61
CA MET A 1 8.19 -0.62 4.26
C MET A 1 9.49 -0.09 3.65
N LYS A 2 10.62 -0.78 3.90
CA LYS A 2 11.91 -0.54 3.23
C LYS A 2 11.98 -1.30 1.90
N LYS A 3 12.72 -0.75 0.92
CA LYS A 3 12.83 -1.31 -0.44
C LYS A 3 13.32 -2.76 -0.45
N ASN A 4 14.22 -3.11 0.47
CA ASN A 4 14.83 -4.44 0.56
C ASN A 4 13.81 -5.52 0.99
N GLU A 5 12.83 -5.17 1.82
CA GLU A 5 11.79 -6.11 2.27
C GLU A 5 10.81 -6.48 1.14
N LEU A 6 10.62 -5.57 0.18
CA LEU A 6 9.77 -5.80 -1.00
C LEU A 6 10.48 -6.62 -2.08
N GLN A 7 11.81 -6.59 -2.15
CA GLN A 7 12.58 -7.38 -3.12
C GLN A 7 12.71 -8.85 -2.73
N ASN A 8 12.63 -9.16 -1.43
CA ASN A 8 12.68 -10.54 -0.93
C ASN A 8 11.33 -11.27 -1.04
N LYS A 9 10.24 -10.56 -1.35
CA LYS A 9 8.90 -11.14 -1.52
C LYS A 9 8.72 -11.69 -2.93
N GLY A 10 8.12 -12.86 -3.04
CA GLY A 10 7.72 -13.42 -4.32
C GLY A 10 6.66 -12.56 -5.02
N ARG A 11 6.53 -12.69 -6.35
CA ARG A 11 5.55 -11.94 -7.15
C ARG A 11 4.12 -12.08 -6.62
N ASN A 12 3.74 -13.30 -6.21
CA ASN A 12 2.41 -13.57 -5.65
C ASN A 12 2.20 -12.87 -4.30
N GLU A 13 3.22 -12.83 -3.45
CA GLU A 13 3.15 -12.15 -2.16
C GLU A 13 3.07 -10.63 -2.32
N LEU A 14 3.73 -10.07 -3.34
CA LEU A 14 3.63 -8.66 -3.69
C LEU A 14 2.24 -8.29 -4.21
N LEU A 15 1.57 -9.21 -4.94
CA LEU A 15 0.19 -9.02 -5.38
C LEU A 15 -0.78 -9.07 -4.21
N SER A 16 -0.67 -10.05 -3.31
CA SER A 16 -1.49 -10.09 -2.09
C SER A 16 -1.31 -8.84 -1.23
N LEU A 17 -0.06 -8.38 -1.07
CA LEU A 17 0.23 -7.14 -0.35
C LEU A 17 -0.39 -5.91 -1.03
N LEU A 18 -0.40 -5.86 -2.36
CA LEU A 18 -1.02 -4.77 -3.12
C LEU A 18 -2.54 -4.71 -2.85
N ASP A 19 -3.20 -5.86 -2.81
CA ASP A 19 -4.64 -5.93 -2.55
C ASP A 19 -4.98 -5.55 -1.11
N GLU A 20 -4.17 -5.97 -0.13
CA GLU A 20 -4.31 -5.52 1.26
C GLU A 20 -4.17 -3.99 1.40
N LEU A 21 -3.16 -3.41 0.75
CA LEU A 21 -2.92 -1.97 0.80
C LEU A 21 -4.04 -1.18 0.11
N ARG A 22 -4.63 -1.71 -0.97
CA ARG A 22 -5.81 -1.13 -1.61
C ARG A 22 -7.04 -1.18 -0.72
N GLY A 23 -7.27 -2.31 -0.03
CA GLY A 23 -8.35 -2.44 0.96
C GLY A 23 -8.22 -1.42 2.10
N LYS A 24 -7.00 -1.25 2.63
CA LYS A 24 -6.70 -0.22 3.64
C LYS A 24 -6.94 1.20 3.11
N LEU A 25 -6.55 1.47 1.86
CA LEU A 25 -6.79 2.77 1.26
C LEU A 25 -8.28 3.08 1.14
N LEU A 26 -9.08 2.09 0.73
CA LEU A 26 -10.53 2.21 0.65
C LEU A 26 -11.15 2.53 2.03
N GLN A 27 -10.74 1.80 3.08
CA GLN A 27 -11.19 2.06 4.45
C GLN A 27 -10.83 3.48 4.91
N LEU A 28 -9.59 3.90 4.67
CA LEU A 28 -9.16 5.26 5.01
C LEU A 28 -9.95 6.32 4.21
N ASP A 29 -10.23 6.10 2.92
CA ASP A 29 -11.03 7.04 2.13
C ASP A 29 -12.49 7.11 2.61
N PHE A 30 -13.07 6.01 3.11
CA PHE A 30 -14.36 6.03 3.80
C PHE A 30 -14.32 6.83 5.10
N GLU A 31 -13.35 6.56 5.98
CA GLU A 31 -13.17 7.32 7.23
C GLU A 31 -12.93 8.82 6.96
N ARG A 32 -12.26 9.14 5.84
CA ARG A 32 -12.02 10.51 5.39
C ARG A 32 -13.32 11.20 5.04
N THR A 33 -14.18 10.49 4.31
CA THR A 33 -15.49 10.98 3.88
C THR A 33 -16.40 11.22 5.08
N GLU A 34 -16.34 10.34 6.08
CA GLU A 34 -17.06 10.48 7.36
C GLU A 34 -16.47 11.55 8.29
N LYS A 35 -15.40 12.26 7.90
CA LYS A 35 -14.62 13.19 8.74
C LYS A 35 -14.12 12.57 10.05
N ARG A 36 -13.98 11.25 10.08
CA ARG A 36 -13.50 10.46 11.23
C ARG A 36 -12.02 10.15 11.18
N ILE A 37 -11.33 10.53 10.10
CA ILE A 37 -9.88 10.37 10.00
C ILE A 37 -9.21 11.13 11.16
N LYS A 38 -8.52 10.35 12.00
CA LYS A 38 -7.63 10.88 13.05
C LYS A 38 -6.26 11.26 12.50
N ASP A 39 -5.76 10.52 11.50
CA ASP A 39 -4.45 10.77 10.90
C ASP A 39 -4.50 10.69 9.36
N SER A 40 -4.62 11.85 8.72
CA SER A 40 -4.63 11.99 7.25
C SER A 40 -3.28 11.62 6.61
N SER A 41 -2.20 11.55 7.39
CA SER A 41 -0.89 11.12 6.93
C SER A 41 -0.88 9.64 6.56
N GLN A 42 -1.77 8.82 7.15
CA GLN A 42 -1.88 7.41 6.82
C GLN A 42 -2.31 7.20 5.37
N VAL A 43 -3.23 8.01 4.84
CA VAL A 43 -3.62 7.97 3.43
C VAL A 43 -2.41 8.16 2.52
N LYS A 44 -1.57 9.16 2.82
CA LYS A 44 -0.36 9.46 2.05
C LYS A 44 0.66 8.30 2.15
N LYS A 45 0.86 7.74 3.35
CA LYS A 45 1.76 6.61 3.58
C LYS A 45 1.30 5.37 2.81
N THR A 46 0.02 5.01 2.90
CA THR A 46 -0.57 3.88 2.18
C THR A 46 -0.43 4.02 0.68
N LYS A 47 -0.68 5.22 0.12
CA LYS A 47 -0.44 5.49 -1.32
C LYS A 47 1.02 5.31 -1.73
N GLN A 48 1.96 5.78 -0.90
CA GLN A 48 3.39 5.57 -1.16
C GLN A 48 3.78 4.08 -1.08
N GLU A 49 3.21 3.32 -0.17
CA GLU A 49 3.46 1.88 -0.06
C GLU A 49 2.93 1.12 -1.28
N ILE A 50 1.74 1.46 -1.78
CA ILE A 50 1.18 0.93 -3.03
C ILE A 50 2.15 1.20 -4.19
N ALA A 51 2.64 2.44 -4.33
CA ALA A 51 3.57 2.80 -5.39
C ALA A 51 4.89 2.00 -5.31
N ARG A 52 5.39 1.74 -4.09
CA ARG A 52 6.59 0.93 -3.87
C ARG A 52 6.35 -0.54 -4.20
N ALA A 53 5.21 -1.11 -3.83
CA ALA A 53 4.83 -2.48 -4.18
C ALA A 53 4.71 -2.66 -5.71
N LEU A 54 4.05 -1.73 -6.39
CA LEU A 54 3.96 -1.73 -7.86
C LEU A 54 5.34 -1.61 -8.52
N THR A 55 6.22 -0.77 -7.97
CA THR A 55 7.60 -0.64 -8.47
C THR A 55 8.37 -1.95 -8.28
N ALA A 56 8.25 -2.59 -7.13
CA ALA A 56 8.89 -3.88 -6.87
C ALA A 56 8.39 -4.97 -7.82
N ILE A 57 7.08 -5.06 -8.06
CA ILE A 57 6.49 -5.98 -9.05
C ILE A 57 7.05 -5.73 -10.45
N LYS A 58 7.17 -4.46 -10.85
CA LYS A 58 7.73 -4.09 -12.16
C LYS A 58 9.22 -4.44 -12.26
N SER A 59 9.98 -4.27 -11.18
CA SER A 59 11.42 -4.58 -11.12
C SER A 59 11.73 -6.07 -10.94
N ALA A 60 10.76 -6.89 -10.53
CA ALA A 60 10.87 -8.33 -10.44
C ALA A 60 10.56 -9.05 -11.78
N LYS A 61 10.55 -8.31 -12.89
CA LYS A 61 10.40 -8.82 -14.26
C LYS A 61 11.77 -8.91 -14.92
#